data_AF-A0A969SWP6-F1
#
_entry.id   AF-A0A969SWP6-F1
#
_cell.length_a   1.000
_cell.length_b   1.000
_cell.length_c   1.000
_cell.angle_alpha   90.00
_cell.angle_beta   90.00
_cell.angle_gamma   90.00
#
_symmetry.space_group_name_H-M   'P 1'
#
loop_
_entity.id
_entity.type
_entity.pdbx_description
1 polymer ?
#
loop_
_entity_poly.entity_id
_entity_poly.type
_entity_poly.pdbx_seq_one_letter_code
_entity_poly.pdbx_strand_id
1 'polypeptide(L)'
;MGCTILITLASLAQGQPAQQSQYSINSQVPFNQPDYYPIQQTVSSNLYYPTKEWLGRLILPTIAEYQQDTSTSDWCWIELYQTPATDQDLLGKRVKLTWQQTPELQNYVKKVTVDVQFTAAAQRSQQAGNVLPERLNGRSRVGPLQSLAGARPKDDLIVGLDSVKIVPGATPPVLQINRDPLQVTGRYVGLLEILKSTGEADPFVPVCPAGSPCPGSFFLARHYNPQSGQFDGPQGTIYIPQQPPSPRGVFPSTSSYIENSPEGRAGWYLYGAQNQNGVFTVEAIKPRQPFRLQPQTVILGRRQGLDYIKNQNWQDTETRKGTAQSVLVDPVAETIEAAIAQWKVGDYALVVHLFGGIGGEKAEPAPFGTVTGHFAYGIAQVIQDPFTNELKFNTLYEQVYAHNPNGIVAGSHTWSDFMGNLQRGWLGTRPVSDLLVKFEALTQNYDFDGLIFSPMEELLKELQVMTAAIALGRERRSLVTPATSCVQDSNQALYITIEQIKQKFYSTPAIQQWLETHPDDPQTLRFQELVALGQDLRNKLAPRGGTLRLAGKC
;
A
#
# COMPACT_ATOMS: atom_id res chain seq x y z
N MET A 1 2.49 65.09 1.64
CA MET A 1 1.25 64.30 1.71
C MET A 1 1.51 62.99 1.00
N GLY A 2 1.56 61.88 1.74
CA GLY A 2 1.77 60.55 1.21
C GLY A 2 1.43 59.57 2.34
N CYS A 3 0.17 59.14 2.37
CA CYS A 3 -0.41 58.37 3.46
C CYS A 3 -0.10 56.89 3.22
N THR A 4 0.76 56.31 4.06
CA THR A 4 1.04 54.88 4.09
C THR A 4 -0.12 54.17 4.78
N ILE A 5 -0.98 53.51 4.00
CA ILE A 5 -2.04 52.65 4.53
C ILE A 5 -1.40 51.31 4.92
N LEU A 6 -1.14 51.12 6.21
CA LEU A 6 -0.96 49.79 6.79
C LEU A 6 -2.33 49.09 6.81
N ILE A 7 -2.52 48.12 5.92
CA ILE A 7 -3.64 47.18 6.02
C ILE A 7 -3.22 46.08 7.00
N THR A 8 -3.60 46.23 8.25
CA THR A 8 -3.63 45.15 9.24
C THR A 8 -4.80 44.23 8.94
N LEU A 9 -4.56 43.15 8.18
CA LEU A 9 -5.49 42.02 8.08
C LEU A 9 -5.35 41.15 9.34
N ALA A 10 -5.92 41.62 10.45
CA ALA A 10 -6.27 40.75 11.56
C ALA A 10 -7.62 40.09 11.23
N SER A 11 -7.60 39.00 10.44
CA SER A 11 -8.79 38.17 10.27
C SER A 11 -9.04 37.41 11.57
N LEU A 12 -10.03 37.84 12.32
CA LEU A 12 -10.68 37.03 13.35
C LEU A 12 -11.09 35.71 12.72
N ALA A 13 -10.45 34.62 13.15
CA ALA A 13 -10.82 33.26 12.76
C ALA A 13 -12.19 32.94 13.36
N GLN A 14 -13.25 33.33 12.67
CA GLN A 14 -14.58 32.76 12.88
C GLN A 14 -14.49 31.28 12.50
N GLY A 15 -14.84 30.40 13.45
CA GLY A 15 -14.73 28.96 13.30
C GLY A 15 -15.50 28.47 12.09
N GLN A 16 -14.77 28.12 11.01
CA GLN A 16 -15.36 27.39 9.90
C GLN A 16 -15.83 26.02 10.44
N PRO A 17 -17.02 25.56 10.03
CA PRO A 17 -17.48 24.21 10.38
C PRO A 17 -16.46 23.19 9.87
N ALA A 18 -16.19 22.16 10.67
CA ALA A 18 -15.25 21.10 10.30
C ALA A 18 -15.68 20.45 8.98
N GLN A 19 -14.75 20.34 8.03
CA GLN A 19 -15.03 19.70 6.75
C GLN A 19 -15.20 18.20 6.96
N GLN A 20 -16.28 17.64 6.42
CA GLN A 20 -16.53 16.20 6.45
C GLN A 20 -15.48 15.45 5.62
N SER A 21 -14.87 14.40 6.19
CA SER A 21 -13.88 13.56 5.50
C SER A 21 -14.56 12.54 4.57
N GLN A 22 -13.87 12.13 3.50
CA GLN A 22 -14.35 11.05 2.63
C GLN A 22 -14.56 9.74 3.41
N TYR A 23 -13.64 9.43 4.32
CA TYR A 23 -13.76 8.29 5.21
C TYR A 23 -15.09 8.29 5.96
N SER A 24 -15.48 9.43 6.55
CA SER A 24 -16.72 9.51 7.33
C SER A 24 -17.96 9.23 6.47
N ILE A 25 -18.00 9.74 5.23
CA ILE A 25 -19.08 9.49 4.26
C ILE A 25 -19.12 8.01 3.89
N ASN A 26 -17.99 7.47 3.45
CA ASN A 26 -17.88 6.06 3.06
C ASN A 26 -18.19 5.10 4.22
N SER A 27 -17.92 5.48 5.47
CA SER A 27 -18.17 4.63 6.64
C SER A 27 -19.65 4.50 7.03
N GLN A 28 -20.55 5.22 6.35
CA GLN A 28 -21.99 5.18 6.59
C GLN A 28 -22.69 4.08 5.79
N VAL A 29 -22.12 3.64 4.68
CA VAL A 29 -22.72 2.58 3.86
C VAL A 29 -22.37 1.19 4.42
N PRO A 30 -23.33 0.25 4.50
CA PRO A 30 -23.11 -1.04 5.17
C PRO A 30 -21.95 -1.86 4.60
N PHE A 31 -21.82 -1.96 3.27
CA PHE A 31 -20.77 -2.78 2.63
C PHE A 31 -19.33 -2.30 2.91
N ASN A 32 -19.14 -1.10 3.48
CA ASN A 32 -17.84 -0.62 3.92
C ASN A 32 -17.58 -0.89 5.42
N GLN A 33 -18.47 -1.62 6.10
CA GLN A 33 -18.29 -2.01 7.51
C GLN A 33 -17.90 -3.50 7.60
N PRO A 34 -16.90 -3.87 8.42
CA PRO A 34 -16.45 -5.27 8.52
C PRO A 34 -17.57 -6.25 8.87
N ASP A 35 -18.55 -5.82 9.68
CA ASP A 35 -19.65 -6.64 10.18
C ASP A 35 -20.73 -6.92 9.11
N TYR A 36 -20.65 -6.27 7.94
CA TYR A 36 -21.51 -6.59 6.79
C TYR A 36 -21.24 -7.99 6.22
N TYR A 37 -20.03 -8.51 6.46
CA TYR A 37 -19.56 -9.77 5.93
C TYR A 37 -19.52 -10.84 7.04
N PRO A 38 -20.34 -11.91 6.94
CA PRO A 38 -20.29 -13.04 7.87
C PRO A 38 -18.88 -13.61 8.01
N ILE A 39 -18.47 -13.91 9.24
CA ILE A 39 -17.16 -14.53 9.53
C ILE A 39 -17.09 -15.92 8.89
N GLN A 40 -18.09 -16.75 9.15
CA GLN A 40 -18.22 -18.05 8.49
C GLN A 40 -18.78 -17.84 7.08
N GLN A 41 -18.04 -18.29 6.07
CA GLN A 41 -18.45 -18.19 4.67
C GLN A 41 -18.43 -19.56 3.98
N THR A 42 -19.18 -19.68 2.89
CA THR A 42 -19.32 -20.93 2.13
C THR A 42 -18.75 -20.79 0.72
N VAL A 43 -17.79 -19.88 0.57
CA VAL A 43 -17.14 -19.61 -0.72
C VAL A 43 -16.41 -20.87 -1.20
N SER A 44 -16.56 -21.21 -2.48
CA SER A 44 -15.89 -22.37 -3.08
C SER A 44 -14.38 -22.15 -3.12
N SER A 45 -13.62 -23.01 -2.45
CA SER A 45 -12.16 -22.99 -2.42
C SER A 45 -11.50 -23.27 -3.77
N ASN A 46 -12.25 -23.77 -4.76
CA ASN A 46 -11.77 -23.96 -6.14
C ASN A 46 -11.93 -22.70 -7.00
N LEU A 47 -12.76 -21.74 -6.57
CA LEU A 47 -13.08 -20.54 -7.33
C LEU A 47 -12.49 -19.28 -6.70
N TYR A 48 -12.35 -19.28 -5.38
CA TYR A 48 -11.78 -18.19 -4.62
C TYR A 48 -10.73 -18.69 -3.64
N TYR A 49 -9.66 -17.92 -3.50
CA TYR A 49 -8.59 -18.19 -2.55
C TYR A 49 -8.59 -17.14 -1.44
N PRO A 50 -8.19 -17.51 -0.20
CA PRO A 50 -7.96 -16.52 0.84
C PRO A 50 -6.94 -15.49 0.39
N THR A 51 -7.20 -14.20 0.67
CA THR A 51 -6.24 -13.13 0.34
C THR A 51 -4.91 -13.35 1.09
N LYS A 52 -5.01 -13.81 2.34
CA LYS A 52 -3.91 -14.21 3.22
C LYS A 52 -4.38 -15.36 4.12
N GLU A 53 -3.45 -16.21 4.53
CA GLU A 53 -3.72 -17.36 5.39
C GLU A 53 -4.13 -16.92 6.80
N TRP A 54 -3.36 -16.01 7.40
CA TRP A 54 -3.77 -15.27 8.59
C TRP A 54 -4.28 -13.90 8.17
N LEU A 55 -5.57 -13.65 8.36
CA LEU A 55 -6.20 -12.38 8.01
C LEU A 55 -7.16 -11.99 9.12
N GLY A 56 -7.17 -10.72 9.50
CA GLY A 56 -8.09 -10.24 10.52
C GLY A 56 -8.18 -8.73 10.62
N ARG A 57 -9.08 -8.28 11.49
CA ARG A 57 -9.29 -6.87 11.81
C ARG A 57 -8.50 -6.50 13.05
N LEU A 58 -7.66 -5.47 12.96
CA LEU A 58 -7.00 -4.90 14.13
C LEU A 58 -7.99 -4.11 14.97
N ILE A 59 -7.92 -4.29 16.29
CA ILE A 59 -8.76 -3.62 17.27
C ILE A 59 -7.84 -2.97 18.31
N LEU A 60 -7.96 -1.65 18.47
CA LEU A 60 -7.19 -0.92 19.47
C LEU A 60 -7.67 -1.30 20.89
N PRO A 61 -6.79 -1.70 21.82
CA PRO A 61 -7.20 -2.00 23.18
C PRO A 61 -7.82 -0.78 23.85
N THR A 62 -8.83 -1.01 24.69
CA THR A 62 -9.42 0.05 25.51
C THR A 62 -8.38 0.60 26.50
N ILE A 63 -8.61 1.80 27.04
CA ILE A 63 -7.70 2.39 28.04
C ILE A 63 -7.58 1.48 29.27
N ALA A 64 -8.68 0.86 29.71
CA ALA A 64 -8.70 -0.06 30.83
C ALA A 64 -7.89 -1.33 30.55
N GLU A 65 -8.08 -1.96 29.38
CA GLU A 65 -7.31 -3.13 28.96
C GLU A 65 -5.81 -2.80 28.87
N TYR A 66 -5.45 -1.64 28.33
CA TYR A 66 -4.06 -1.20 28.20
C TYR A 66 -3.40 -0.95 29.57
N GLN A 67 -4.13 -0.37 30.54
CA GLN A 67 -3.61 -0.11 31.89
C GLN A 67 -3.50 -1.38 32.74
N GLN A 68 -4.34 -2.38 32.51
CA GLN A 68 -4.30 -3.67 33.20
C GLN A 68 -3.20 -4.59 32.66
N ASP A 69 -2.76 -4.38 31.42
CA ASP A 69 -1.71 -5.17 30.82
C ASP A 69 -0.33 -4.78 31.37
N THR A 70 0.30 -5.70 32.09
CA THR A 70 1.64 -5.52 32.67
C THR A 70 2.75 -5.83 31.67
N SER A 71 2.42 -6.19 30.43
CA SER A 71 3.43 -6.51 29.42
C SER A 71 4.15 -5.24 28.99
N THR A 72 5.47 -5.36 28.79
CA THR A 72 6.34 -4.25 28.40
C THR A 72 6.42 -4.05 26.88
N SER A 73 5.74 -4.90 26.11
CA SER A 73 5.81 -4.92 24.64
C SER A 73 4.53 -4.35 24.04
N ASP A 74 4.66 -3.72 22.87
CA ASP A 74 3.54 -3.20 22.09
C ASP A 74 2.61 -4.34 21.65
N TRP A 75 1.30 -4.08 21.69
CA TRP A 75 0.29 -5.08 21.39
C TRP A 75 -1.04 -4.46 20.97
N CYS A 76 -1.84 -5.21 20.21
CA CYS A 76 -3.23 -4.89 19.95
C CYS A 76 -4.07 -6.17 19.92
N TRP A 77 -5.38 -6.02 19.74
CA TRP A 77 -6.25 -7.17 19.47
C TRP A 77 -6.35 -7.40 17.97
N ILE A 78 -6.52 -8.66 17.57
CA ILE A 78 -6.94 -9.03 16.22
C ILE A 78 -8.14 -9.95 16.29
N GLU A 79 -9.18 -9.64 15.52
CA GLU A 79 -10.30 -10.55 15.25
C GLU A 79 -10.03 -11.30 13.94
N LEU A 80 -9.92 -12.62 14.01
CA LEU A 80 -9.47 -13.44 12.90
C LEU A 80 -10.62 -13.77 11.93
N TYR A 81 -10.41 -13.46 10.65
CA TYR A 81 -11.34 -13.77 9.55
C TYR A 81 -10.83 -14.87 8.62
N GLN A 82 -9.53 -15.16 8.65
CA GLN A 82 -8.91 -16.34 8.06
C GLN A 82 -7.84 -16.87 9.00
N THR A 83 -7.73 -18.19 9.05
CA THR A 83 -6.67 -18.90 9.77
C THR A 83 -6.21 -20.09 8.93
N PRO A 84 -4.98 -20.60 9.15
CA PRO A 84 -4.55 -21.88 8.60
C PRO A 84 -5.52 -23.01 8.96
N ALA A 85 -5.48 -24.10 8.17
CA ALA A 85 -6.28 -25.29 8.45
C ALA A 85 -5.99 -25.91 9.83
N THR A 86 -4.77 -25.72 10.36
CA THR A 86 -4.34 -26.20 11.67
C THR A 86 -4.95 -25.42 12.85
N ASP A 87 -5.44 -24.21 12.61
CA ASP A 87 -5.86 -23.26 13.65
C ASP A 87 -7.28 -22.73 13.39
N GLN A 88 -8.13 -23.58 12.81
CA GLN A 88 -9.53 -23.24 12.48
C GLN A 88 -10.38 -22.92 13.71
N ASP A 89 -10.01 -23.42 14.88
CA ASP A 89 -10.71 -23.09 16.11
C ASP A 89 -10.55 -21.60 16.49
N LEU A 90 -9.55 -20.90 15.95
CA LEU A 90 -9.33 -19.47 16.18
C LEU A 90 -10.17 -18.57 15.27
N LEU A 91 -10.83 -19.12 14.24
CA LEU A 91 -11.64 -18.36 13.31
C LEU A 91 -12.77 -17.62 14.06
N GLY A 92 -12.86 -16.30 13.82
CA GLY A 92 -13.82 -15.40 14.48
C GLY A 92 -13.47 -15.04 15.92
N LYS A 93 -12.39 -15.57 16.50
CA LYS A 93 -11.97 -15.20 17.85
C LYS A 93 -11.16 -13.90 17.83
N ARG A 94 -11.31 -13.13 18.90
CA ARG A 94 -10.43 -12.00 19.24
C ARG A 94 -9.26 -12.52 20.07
N VAL A 95 -8.04 -12.37 19.56
CA VAL A 95 -6.81 -12.82 20.21
C VAL A 95 -5.80 -11.68 20.32
N LYS A 96 -4.88 -11.77 21.29
CA LYS A 96 -3.85 -10.75 21.49
C LYS A 96 -2.77 -10.92 20.43
N LEU A 97 -2.39 -9.84 19.74
CA LEU A 97 -1.30 -9.79 18.77
C LEU A 97 -0.13 -9.00 19.35
N THR A 98 1.06 -9.59 19.30
CA THR A 98 2.29 -9.03 19.87
C THR A 98 3.49 -9.26 18.96
N TRP A 99 4.65 -8.71 19.33
CA TRP A 99 5.92 -8.92 18.62
C TRP A 99 6.66 -10.16 19.12
N GLN A 100 7.34 -10.86 18.21
CA GLN A 100 8.33 -11.87 18.57
C GLN A 100 9.47 -11.23 19.39
N GLN A 101 10.03 -12.01 20.32
CA GLN A 101 11.02 -11.54 21.28
C GLN A 101 12.45 -11.71 20.75
N THR A 102 12.81 -10.97 19.69
CA THR A 102 14.19 -10.91 19.17
C THR A 102 14.80 -9.53 19.43
N PRO A 103 16.13 -9.42 19.68
CA PRO A 103 16.77 -8.14 19.97
C PRO A 103 16.54 -7.08 18.90
N GLU A 104 16.55 -7.48 17.62
CA GLU A 104 16.30 -6.59 16.49
C GLU A 104 14.88 -6.01 16.51
N LEU A 105 13.86 -6.83 16.73
CA LEU A 105 12.47 -6.36 16.80
C LEU A 105 12.22 -5.50 18.02
N GLN A 106 12.80 -5.85 19.18
CA GLN A 106 12.66 -5.01 20.38
C GLN A 106 13.31 -3.63 20.17
N ASN A 107 14.43 -3.55 19.45
CA ASN A 107 15.05 -2.29 19.06
C ASN A 107 14.16 -1.50 18.09
N TYR A 108 13.59 -2.14 17.08
CA TYR A 108 12.63 -1.53 16.16
C TYR A 108 11.43 -0.95 16.91
N VAL A 109 10.71 -1.77 17.66
CA VAL A 109 9.51 -1.37 18.43
C VAL A 109 9.86 -0.21 19.36
N LYS A 110 10.98 -0.29 20.09
CA LYS A 110 11.44 0.79 20.97
C LYS A 110 11.75 2.09 20.20
N LYS A 111 12.38 2.01 19.02
CA LYS A 111 12.75 3.17 18.17
C LYS A 111 11.53 3.99 17.75
N VAL A 112 10.40 3.31 17.51
CA VAL A 112 9.18 3.94 16.96
C VAL A 112 8.05 4.09 17.98
N THR A 113 8.20 3.55 19.18
CA THR A 113 7.23 3.73 20.27
C THR A 113 7.33 5.14 20.85
N VAL A 114 6.20 5.84 20.92
CA VAL A 114 6.15 7.24 21.39
C VAL A 114 4.89 7.54 22.20
N ASP A 115 4.90 8.65 22.92
CA ASP A 115 3.67 9.23 23.46
C ASP A 115 2.97 10.06 22.38
N VAL A 116 1.66 9.91 22.24
CA VAL A 116 0.87 10.57 21.21
C VAL A 116 0.08 11.72 21.82
N GLN A 117 0.36 12.94 21.36
CA GLN A 117 -0.30 14.17 21.81
C GLN A 117 -0.59 15.03 20.58
N PHE A 118 -1.85 15.39 20.34
CA PHE A 118 -2.20 16.20 19.17
C PHE A 118 -1.73 17.64 19.34
N THR A 119 -1.02 18.14 18.33
CA THR A 119 -0.65 19.55 18.25
C THR A 119 -1.78 20.39 17.65
N ALA A 120 -1.70 21.72 17.78
CA ALA A 120 -2.64 22.62 17.11
C ALA A 120 -2.63 22.46 15.57
N ALA A 121 -1.51 22.02 14.97
CA ALA A 121 -1.45 21.73 13.54
C ALA A 121 -2.23 20.46 13.18
N ALA A 122 -2.13 19.41 14.01
CA ALA A 122 -2.92 18.18 13.86
C ALA A 122 -4.42 18.47 13.95
N GLN A 123 -4.84 19.27 14.94
CA GLN A 123 -6.24 19.69 15.10
C GLN A 123 -6.75 20.48 13.89
N ARG A 124 -5.95 21.40 13.33
CA ARG A 124 -6.32 22.11 12.09
C ARG A 124 -6.43 21.17 10.88
N SER A 125 -5.52 20.19 10.76
CA SER A 125 -5.59 19.19 9.69
C SER A 125 -6.87 18.35 9.79
N GLN A 126 -7.25 17.97 11.00
CA GLN A 126 -8.53 17.28 11.27
C GLN A 126 -9.74 18.16 10.91
N GLN A 127 -9.73 19.44 11.30
CA GLN A 127 -10.79 20.40 10.94
C GLN A 127 -10.90 20.61 9.41
N ALA A 128 -9.79 20.45 8.67
CA ALA A 128 -9.76 20.48 7.21
C ALA A 128 -10.24 19.16 6.55
N GLY A 129 -10.73 18.20 7.33
CA GLY A 129 -11.31 16.96 6.84
C GLY A 129 -10.32 15.81 6.62
N ASN A 130 -9.08 15.90 7.12
CA ASN A 130 -8.16 14.77 7.13
C ASN A 130 -8.45 13.81 8.29
N VAL A 131 -8.26 12.52 8.06
CA VAL A 131 -8.42 11.49 9.08
C VAL A 131 -7.11 11.33 9.86
N LEU A 132 -7.14 11.68 11.14
CA LEU A 132 -6.04 11.51 12.08
C LEU A 132 -6.36 10.41 13.11
N PRO A 133 -5.35 9.81 13.76
CA PRO A 133 -5.53 8.73 14.73
C PRO A 133 -6.04 9.23 16.09
N GLU A 134 -7.23 9.84 16.11
CA GLU A 134 -7.77 10.53 17.30
C GLU A 134 -7.91 9.63 18.53
N ARG A 135 -8.12 8.33 18.33
CA ARG A 135 -8.24 7.31 19.38
C ARG A 135 -6.92 7.06 20.13
N LEU A 136 -5.80 7.50 19.54
CA LEU A 136 -4.47 7.44 20.13
C LEU A 136 -4.09 8.74 20.85
N ASN A 137 -4.82 9.84 20.64
CA ASN A 137 -4.51 11.12 21.26
C ASN A 137 -4.56 11.03 22.79
N GLY A 138 -3.47 11.40 23.45
CA GLY A 138 -3.29 11.31 24.90
C GLY A 138 -2.78 9.97 25.42
N ARG A 139 -2.51 8.98 24.54
CA ARG A 139 -1.93 7.69 24.96
C ARG A 139 -0.41 7.78 25.04
N SER A 140 0.16 7.10 26.04
CA SER A 140 1.60 6.94 26.20
C SER A 140 2.10 5.61 25.66
N ARG A 141 3.34 5.58 25.17
CA ARG A 141 4.06 4.42 24.62
C ARG A 141 3.26 3.66 23.55
N VAL A 142 2.67 4.38 22.61
CA VAL A 142 2.02 3.80 21.45
C VAL A 142 3.10 3.26 20.50
N GLY A 143 3.14 1.94 20.30
CA GLY A 143 4.01 1.29 19.32
C GLY A 143 3.30 1.05 17.98
N PRO A 144 3.96 0.36 17.02
CA PRO A 144 3.45 0.21 15.66
C PRO A 144 2.11 -0.53 15.55
N LEU A 145 1.87 -1.58 16.35
CA LEU A 145 0.62 -2.34 16.29
C LEU A 145 -0.56 -1.48 16.74
N GLN A 146 -0.40 -0.75 17.84
CA GLN A 146 -1.42 0.20 18.29
C GLN A 146 -1.57 1.37 17.31
N SER A 147 -0.48 1.81 16.67
CA SER A 147 -0.55 2.88 15.66
C SER A 147 -1.45 2.50 14.50
N LEU A 148 -1.34 1.26 13.99
CA LEU A 148 -2.19 0.74 12.92
C LEU A 148 -3.63 0.52 13.41
N ALA A 149 -3.80 -0.14 14.57
CA ALA A 149 -5.13 -0.42 15.12
C ALA A 149 -5.94 0.85 15.45
N GLY A 150 -5.26 1.91 15.89
CA GLY A 150 -5.86 3.21 16.22
C GLY A 150 -5.81 4.24 15.10
N ALA A 151 -5.35 3.87 13.90
CA ALA A 151 -5.10 4.81 12.80
C ALA A 151 -6.36 5.52 12.29
N ARG A 152 -7.52 4.88 12.46
CA ARG A 152 -8.83 5.35 11.98
C ARG A 152 -9.83 5.49 13.13
N PRO A 153 -10.89 6.31 12.95
CA PRO A 153 -11.95 6.48 13.95
C PRO A 153 -12.72 5.20 14.33
N LYS A 154 -12.70 4.16 13.48
CA LYS A 154 -13.32 2.87 13.76
C LYS A 154 -12.27 1.76 13.64
N ASP A 155 -12.48 0.64 14.33
CA ASP A 155 -11.75 -0.60 14.08
C ASP A 155 -12.26 -1.18 12.75
N ASP A 156 -11.65 -0.77 11.64
CA ASP A 156 -11.98 -1.23 10.28
C ASP A 156 -10.74 -1.52 9.42
N LEU A 157 -9.57 -1.57 10.05
CA LEU A 157 -8.31 -1.86 9.39
C LEU A 157 -8.10 -3.38 9.32
N ILE A 158 -8.16 -3.92 8.11
CA ILE A 158 -7.97 -5.34 7.83
C ILE A 158 -6.51 -5.58 7.42
N VAL A 159 -5.90 -6.59 8.03
CA VAL A 159 -4.51 -6.94 7.79
C VAL A 159 -4.33 -8.43 7.53
N GLY A 160 -3.36 -8.71 6.68
CA GLY A 160 -2.71 -10.01 6.60
C GLY A 160 -1.49 -10.08 7.51
N LEU A 161 -1.28 -11.23 8.13
CA LEU A 161 -0.09 -11.50 8.94
C LEU A 161 0.79 -12.56 8.26
N ASP A 162 2.09 -12.35 8.27
CA ASP A 162 3.09 -13.33 7.81
C ASP A 162 3.93 -13.81 9.00
N SER A 163 4.48 -15.03 8.92
CA SER A 163 5.36 -15.62 9.95
C SER A 163 4.78 -15.63 11.38
N VAL A 164 3.49 -15.93 11.50
CA VAL A 164 2.77 -15.98 12.79
C VAL A 164 3.27 -17.15 13.64
N LYS A 165 3.53 -16.88 14.92
CA LYS A 165 3.77 -17.90 15.96
C LYS A 165 2.70 -17.78 17.04
N ILE A 166 2.13 -18.91 17.44
CA ILE A 166 1.22 -18.98 18.59
C ILE A 166 2.05 -19.24 19.85
N VAL A 167 1.84 -18.45 20.90
CA VAL A 167 2.50 -18.65 22.20
C VAL A 167 1.92 -19.88 22.89
N PRO A 168 2.72 -20.93 23.17
CA PRO A 168 2.21 -22.14 23.81
C PRO A 168 1.68 -21.87 25.22
N GLY A 169 0.54 -22.48 25.57
CA GLY A 169 -0.03 -22.44 26.92
C GLY A 169 -0.73 -21.13 27.31
N ALA A 170 -0.73 -20.10 26.45
CA ALA A 170 -1.46 -18.87 26.71
C ALA A 170 -2.98 -19.09 26.54
N THR A 171 -3.76 -18.63 27.53
CA THR A 171 -5.24 -18.67 27.50
C THR A 171 -5.79 -17.29 27.86
N PRO A 172 -6.40 -16.54 26.92
CA PRO A 172 -6.59 -16.88 25.51
C PRO A 172 -5.27 -16.95 24.72
N PRO A 173 -5.25 -17.61 23.54
CA PRO A 173 -4.07 -17.67 22.67
C PRO A 173 -3.51 -16.29 22.32
N VAL A 174 -2.19 -16.20 22.23
CA VAL A 174 -1.44 -14.99 21.86
C VAL A 174 -0.69 -15.26 20.56
N LEU A 175 -0.84 -14.37 19.59
CA LEU A 175 -0.11 -14.40 18.33
C LEU A 175 1.12 -13.50 18.41
N GLN A 176 2.22 -13.95 17.79
CA GLN A 176 3.48 -13.22 17.67
C GLN A 176 3.91 -13.11 16.21
N ILE A 177 4.20 -11.89 15.75
CA ILE A 177 4.69 -11.61 14.40
C ILE A 177 6.11 -11.01 14.43
N ASN A 178 6.81 -11.09 13.31
CA ASN A 178 8.17 -10.57 13.14
C ASN A 178 8.28 -9.49 12.05
N ARG A 179 7.17 -9.04 11.48
CA ARG A 179 7.08 -7.99 10.47
C ARG A 179 5.80 -7.19 10.71
N ASP A 180 5.76 -5.96 10.22
CA ASP A 180 4.54 -5.15 10.27
C ASP A 180 3.37 -5.88 9.58
N PRO A 181 2.14 -5.79 10.14
CA PRO A 181 0.94 -6.27 9.47
C PRO A 181 0.76 -5.63 8.08
N LEU A 182 0.43 -6.45 7.09
CA LEU A 182 0.19 -5.98 5.72
C LEU A 182 -1.26 -5.52 5.59
N GLN A 183 -1.52 -4.27 5.21
CA GLN A 183 -2.88 -3.80 4.93
C GLN A 183 -3.44 -4.46 3.66
N VAL A 184 -4.60 -5.08 3.79
CA VAL A 184 -5.27 -5.86 2.73
C VAL A 184 -6.74 -5.48 2.62
N THR A 185 -7.30 -5.65 1.42
CA THR A 185 -8.73 -5.52 1.16
C THR A 185 -9.29 -6.85 0.68
N GLY A 186 -10.49 -7.21 1.15
CA GLY A 186 -11.16 -8.46 0.82
C GLY A 186 -10.61 -9.67 1.57
N ARG A 187 -11.50 -10.57 2.00
CA ARG A 187 -11.13 -11.83 2.69
C ARG A 187 -10.72 -12.91 1.69
N TYR A 188 -11.28 -12.84 0.48
CA TYR A 188 -11.05 -13.76 -0.61
C TYR A 188 -10.75 -12.99 -1.90
N VAL A 189 -10.08 -13.66 -2.82
CA VAL A 189 -9.86 -13.21 -4.19
C VAL A 189 -10.32 -14.27 -5.17
N GLY A 190 -10.94 -13.87 -6.26
CA GLY A 190 -11.22 -14.73 -7.42
C GLY A 190 -10.71 -14.10 -8.71
N LEU A 191 -10.46 -14.92 -9.74
CA LEU A 191 -10.15 -14.45 -11.10
C LEU A 191 -11.39 -14.62 -11.99
N LEU A 192 -11.97 -13.51 -12.44
CA LEU A 192 -13.26 -13.50 -13.14
C LEU A 192 -13.25 -12.60 -14.38
N GLU A 193 -14.10 -12.95 -15.34
CA GLU A 193 -14.58 -12.09 -16.39
C GLU A 193 -15.96 -11.53 -15.98
N ILE A 194 -16.14 -10.21 -16.09
CA ILE A 194 -17.43 -9.55 -15.84
C ILE A 194 -18.18 -9.51 -17.17
N LEU A 195 -19.32 -10.20 -17.27
CA LEU A 195 -20.02 -10.40 -18.54
C LEU A 195 -21.01 -9.29 -18.86
N LYS A 196 -21.89 -8.97 -17.91
CA LYS A 196 -22.93 -7.95 -18.07
C LYS A 196 -23.53 -7.52 -16.73
N SER A 197 -24.02 -6.30 -16.68
CA SER A 197 -24.90 -5.87 -15.59
C SER A 197 -26.23 -6.64 -15.64
N THR A 198 -26.77 -6.94 -14.46
CA THR A 198 -28.12 -7.49 -14.29
C THR A 198 -29.19 -6.40 -14.30
N GLY A 199 -28.79 -5.13 -14.25
CA GLY A 199 -29.69 -3.97 -14.18
C GLY A 199 -30.21 -3.65 -12.77
N GLU A 200 -29.92 -4.49 -11.78
CA GLU A 200 -30.29 -4.23 -10.39
C GLU A 200 -29.45 -3.10 -9.80
N ALA A 201 -30.13 -2.03 -9.34
CA ALA A 201 -29.49 -0.83 -8.80
C ALA A 201 -28.79 -1.08 -7.46
N ASP A 202 -27.90 -0.16 -7.08
CA ASP A 202 -27.27 -0.20 -5.76
C ASP A 202 -28.33 -0.01 -4.66
N PRO A 203 -28.43 -0.93 -3.68
CA PRO A 203 -29.44 -0.83 -2.63
C PRO A 203 -29.13 0.25 -1.59
N PHE A 204 -27.90 0.77 -1.53
CA PHE A 204 -27.48 1.72 -0.50
C PHE A 204 -27.09 3.09 -1.05
N VAL A 205 -26.71 3.18 -2.33
CA VAL A 205 -26.22 4.42 -2.93
C VAL A 205 -27.08 4.82 -4.13
N PRO A 206 -28.06 5.72 -3.95
CA PRO A 206 -29.00 6.10 -5.01
C PRO A 206 -28.42 7.10 -6.04
N VAL A 207 -27.19 7.58 -5.83
CA VAL A 207 -26.53 8.57 -6.69
C VAL A 207 -25.33 7.91 -7.37
N CYS A 208 -25.25 8.05 -8.69
CA CYS A 208 -24.23 7.43 -9.51
C CYS A 208 -23.58 8.45 -10.47
N PRO A 209 -22.34 8.18 -10.93
CA PRO A 209 -21.61 9.10 -11.81
C PRO A 209 -22.28 9.33 -13.17
N ALA A 210 -22.95 8.31 -13.72
CA ALA A 210 -23.52 8.31 -15.06
C ALA A 210 -24.87 9.06 -15.18
N GLY A 211 -25.39 9.61 -14.08
CA GLY A 211 -26.73 10.19 -14.02
C GLY A 211 -27.82 9.13 -13.84
N SER A 212 -29.07 9.58 -13.68
CA SER A 212 -30.22 8.70 -13.48
C SER A 212 -30.80 8.20 -14.82
N PRO A 213 -31.23 6.93 -14.93
CA PRO A 213 -31.19 5.89 -13.89
C PRO A 213 -29.77 5.35 -13.67
N CYS A 214 -29.47 4.96 -12.44
CA CYS A 214 -28.16 4.40 -12.14
C CYS A 214 -27.92 3.06 -12.82
N PRO A 215 -26.71 2.84 -13.35
CA PRO A 215 -26.34 1.53 -13.87
C PRO A 215 -26.41 0.50 -12.74
N GLY A 216 -26.71 -0.75 -13.09
CA GLY A 216 -26.84 -1.81 -12.10
C GLY A 216 -25.50 -2.14 -11.44
N SER A 217 -25.52 -2.34 -10.11
CA SER A 217 -24.34 -2.69 -9.31
C SER A 217 -24.12 -4.21 -9.21
N PHE A 218 -25.06 -5.02 -9.72
CA PHE A 218 -24.94 -6.47 -9.75
C PHE A 218 -24.60 -6.95 -11.15
N PHE A 219 -23.64 -7.85 -11.25
CA PHE A 219 -23.09 -8.32 -12.52
C PHE A 219 -23.11 -9.85 -12.58
N LEU A 220 -23.46 -10.38 -13.75
CA LEU A 220 -23.15 -11.75 -14.07
C LEU A 220 -21.65 -11.83 -14.38
N ALA A 221 -20.94 -12.71 -13.68
CA ALA A 221 -19.52 -12.94 -13.87
C ALA A 221 -19.24 -14.43 -14.09
N ARG A 222 -18.11 -14.71 -14.71
CA ARG A 222 -17.65 -16.07 -15.00
C ARG A 222 -16.25 -16.28 -14.47
N HIS A 223 -16.03 -17.38 -13.78
CA HIS A 223 -14.73 -17.71 -13.22
C HIS A 223 -13.78 -18.23 -14.28
N TYR A 224 -12.49 -17.97 -14.07
CA TYR A 224 -11.42 -18.62 -14.80
C TYR A 224 -11.41 -20.12 -14.49
N ASN A 225 -11.21 -20.93 -15.52
CA ASN A 225 -11.10 -22.37 -15.43
C ASN A 225 -9.63 -22.78 -15.63
N PRO A 226 -8.94 -23.27 -14.59
CA PRO A 226 -7.53 -23.66 -14.70
C PRO A 226 -7.30 -24.87 -15.61
N GLN A 227 -8.32 -25.70 -15.87
CA GLN A 227 -8.21 -26.86 -16.75
C GLN A 227 -8.23 -26.47 -18.24
N SER A 228 -9.07 -25.51 -18.63
CA SER A 228 -9.16 -25.03 -20.03
C SER A 228 -8.23 -23.85 -20.32
N GLY A 229 -7.83 -23.12 -19.29
CA GLY A 229 -7.07 -21.87 -19.41
C GLY A 229 -7.93 -20.68 -19.88
N GLN A 230 -9.26 -20.77 -19.77
CA GLN A 230 -10.21 -19.79 -20.30
C GLN A 230 -11.25 -19.37 -19.25
N PHE A 231 -11.99 -18.29 -19.54
CA PHE A 231 -13.20 -17.93 -18.80
C PHE A 231 -14.38 -18.75 -19.33
N ASP A 232 -14.41 -20.04 -19.00
CA ASP A 232 -15.50 -20.98 -19.26
C ASP A 232 -15.94 -21.75 -17.99
N GLY A 233 -15.49 -21.30 -16.81
CA GLY A 233 -15.86 -21.86 -15.53
C GLY A 233 -17.27 -21.49 -15.07
N PRO A 234 -17.65 -21.86 -13.82
CA PRO A 234 -18.95 -21.55 -13.26
C PRO A 234 -19.28 -20.06 -13.30
N GLN A 235 -20.53 -19.74 -13.64
CA GLN A 235 -21.06 -18.39 -13.58
C GLN A 235 -21.72 -18.12 -12.23
N GLY A 236 -21.71 -16.86 -11.82
CA GLY A 236 -22.41 -16.40 -10.62
C GLY A 236 -22.67 -14.90 -10.67
N THR A 237 -23.57 -14.44 -9.81
CA THR A 237 -23.80 -13.01 -9.61
C THR A 237 -22.83 -12.47 -8.57
N ILE A 238 -22.16 -11.37 -8.93
CA ILE A 238 -21.33 -10.58 -8.01
C ILE A 238 -21.97 -9.21 -7.80
N TYR A 239 -21.68 -8.59 -6.66
CA TYR A 239 -22.08 -7.23 -6.33
C TYR A 239 -20.85 -6.32 -6.31
N ILE A 240 -20.81 -5.32 -7.18
CA ILE A 240 -19.76 -4.28 -7.20
C ILE A 240 -20.41 -2.98 -6.73
N PRO A 241 -20.29 -2.64 -5.42
CA PRO A 241 -20.98 -1.50 -4.84
C PRO A 241 -20.52 -0.17 -5.44
N GLN A 242 -21.47 0.73 -5.67
CA GLN A 242 -21.18 2.11 -6.00
C GLN A 242 -20.81 2.87 -4.72
N GLN A 243 -19.61 3.44 -4.66
CA GLN A 243 -19.18 4.23 -3.52
C GLN A 243 -19.85 5.61 -3.53
N PRO A 244 -20.17 6.21 -2.37
CA PRO A 244 -20.72 7.55 -2.33
C PRO A 244 -19.68 8.60 -2.78
N PRO A 245 -20.11 9.69 -3.42
CA PRO A 245 -19.21 10.73 -3.87
C PRO A 245 -18.60 11.50 -2.71
N SER A 246 -17.44 12.11 -2.97
CA SER A 246 -16.82 13.04 -2.04
C SER A 246 -17.59 14.34 -1.89
N PRO A 247 -17.25 15.18 -0.89
CA PRO A 247 -17.83 16.52 -0.78
C PRO A 247 -17.62 17.38 -2.04
N ARG A 248 -16.63 17.05 -2.89
CA ARG A 248 -16.39 17.69 -4.19
C ARG A 248 -17.08 16.98 -5.36
N GLY A 249 -17.92 15.99 -5.09
CA GLY A 249 -18.63 15.21 -6.09
C GLY A 249 -17.78 14.17 -6.84
N VAL A 250 -16.54 13.90 -6.40
CA VAL A 250 -15.67 12.89 -7.02
C VAL A 250 -15.96 11.53 -6.40
N PHE A 251 -16.26 10.53 -7.22
CA PHE A 251 -16.48 9.16 -6.77
C PHE A 251 -15.13 8.44 -6.64
N PRO A 252 -14.81 7.79 -5.50
CA PRO A 252 -13.57 7.03 -5.35
C PRO A 252 -13.43 5.89 -6.37
N SER A 253 -14.55 5.28 -6.72
CA SER A 253 -14.66 4.26 -7.76
C SER A 253 -16.05 4.29 -8.40
N THR A 254 -16.16 3.69 -9.58
CA THR A 254 -17.43 3.48 -10.29
C THR A 254 -17.44 2.11 -10.94
N SER A 255 -18.56 1.42 -10.86
CA SER A 255 -18.82 0.16 -11.56
C SER A 255 -19.45 0.38 -12.94
N SER A 256 -19.77 1.64 -13.30
CA SER A 256 -20.38 1.97 -14.59
C SER A 256 -19.53 1.47 -15.76
N TYR A 257 -20.14 0.64 -16.61
CA TYR A 257 -19.53 0.09 -17.83
C TYR A 257 -18.26 -0.76 -17.60
N ILE A 258 -18.05 -1.28 -16.39
CA ILE A 258 -16.86 -2.08 -16.07
C ILE A 258 -16.76 -3.36 -16.92
N GLU A 259 -17.90 -3.94 -17.32
CA GLU A 259 -17.99 -5.08 -18.24
C GLU A 259 -17.45 -4.76 -19.64
N ASN A 260 -17.41 -3.47 -20.01
CA ASN A 260 -16.90 -2.99 -21.30
C ASN A 260 -15.47 -2.45 -21.20
N SER A 261 -14.87 -2.45 -20.01
CA SER A 261 -13.53 -1.90 -19.80
C SER A 261 -12.47 -2.70 -20.59
N PRO A 262 -11.57 -2.04 -21.33
CA PRO A 262 -10.50 -2.73 -22.06
C PRO A 262 -9.58 -3.51 -21.12
N GLU A 263 -9.39 -3.02 -19.89
CA GLU A 263 -8.56 -3.66 -18.87
C GLU A 263 -9.12 -4.98 -18.35
N GLY A 264 -10.42 -5.20 -18.57
CA GLY A 264 -11.12 -6.42 -18.19
C GLY A 264 -10.94 -7.59 -19.16
N ARG A 265 -10.37 -7.37 -20.36
CA ARG A 265 -10.24 -8.41 -21.39
C ARG A 265 -9.38 -9.60 -20.96
N ALA A 266 -8.37 -9.35 -20.12
CA ALA A 266 -7.55 -10.42 -19.55
C ALA A 266 -8.16 -10.98 -18.26
N GLY A 267 -9.31 -10.47 -17.82
CA GLY A 267 -9.95 -10.76 -16.55
C GLY A 267 -9.53 -9.83 -15.42
N TRP A 268 -10.30 -9.90 -14.34
CA TRP A 268 -10.14 -9.13 -13.12
C TRP A 268 -9.85 -10.06 -11.94
N TYR A 269 -8.86 -9.70 -11.13
CA TYR A 269 -8.81 -10.21 -9.77
C TYR A 269 -9.79 -9.38 -8.93
N LEU A 270 -10.82 -10.02 -8.42
CA LEU A 270 -11.85 -9.40 -7.58
C LEU A 270 -11.66 -9.84 -6.14
N TYR A 271 -11.39 -8.87 -5.26
CA TYR A 271 -11.18 -9.09 -3.84
C TYR A 271 -12.45 -8.71 -3.09
N GLY A 272 -12.89 -9.55 -2.15
CA GLY A 272 -14.14 -9.33 -1.43
C GLY A 272 -14.51 -10.48 -0.51
N ALA A 273 -15.80 -10.57 -0.23
CA ALA A 273 -16.40 -11.56 0.65
C ALA A 273 -17.89 -11.72 0.34
N GLN A 274 -18.49 -12.85 0.74
CA GLN A 274 -19.95 -12.97 0.71
C GLN A 274 -20.59 -12.02 1.72
N ASN A 275 -21.68 -11.38 1.32
CA ASN A 275 -22.56 -10.65 2.24
C ASN A 275 -23.53 -11.62 2.95
N GLN A 276 -24.41 -11.08 3.78
CA GLN A 276 -25.44 -11.83 4.52
C GLN A 276 -26.39 -12.65 3.62
N ASN A 277 -26.53 -12.28 2.35
CA ASN A 277 -27.36 -12.99 1.36
C ASN A 277 -26.55 -14.03 0.54
N GLY A 278 -25.28 -14.25 0.86
CA GLY A 278 -24.40 -15.17 0.13
C GLY A 278 -23.86 -14.62 -1.20
N VAL A 279 -24.12 -13.36 -1.54
CA VAL A 279 -23.61 -12.73 -2.77
C VAL A 279 -22.19 -12.23 -2.55
N PHE A 280 -21.26 -12.61 -3.43
CA PHE A 280 -19.88 -12.11 -3.38
C PHE A 280 -19.85 -10.61 -3.68
N THR A 281 -19.55 -9.83 -2.65
CA THR A 281 -19.47 -8.36 -2.71
C THR A 281 -18.01 -7.96 -2.85
N VAL A 282 -17.73 -7.21 -3.91
CA VAL A 282 -16.38 -6.78 -4.28
C VAL A 282 -16.00 -5.55 -3.46
N GLU A 283 -14.82 -5.60 -2.86
CA GLU A 283 -14.22 -4.53 -2.07
C GLU A 283 -13.01 -3.91 -2.78
N ALA A 284 -12.31 -4.67 -3.63
CA ALA A 284 -11.25 -4.17 -4.50
C ALA A 284 -11.21 -4.89 -5.85
N ILE A 285 -10.73 -4.18 -6.88
CA ILE A 285 -10.50 -4.72 -8.22
C ILE A 285 -9.05 -4.55 -8.64
N LYS A 286 -8.51 -5.52 -9.39
CA LYS A 286 -7.17 -5.44 -9.98
C LYS A 286 -7.19 -6.02 -11.40
N PRO A 287 -6.85 -5.23 -12.44
CA PRO A 287 -6.80 -5.74 -13.81
C PRO A 287 -5.66 -6.75 -13.94
N ARG A 288 -5.88 -7.86 -14.66
CA ARG A 288 -4.86 -8.91 -14.77
C ARG A 288 -3.69 -8.52 -15.65
N GLN A 289 -3.95 -7.83 -16.77
CA GLN A 289 -2.96 -7.61 -17.83
C GLN A 289 -1.68 -6.92 -17.34
N PRO A 290 -1.72 -5.80 -16.57
CA PRO A 290 -0.50 -5.04 -16.26
C PRO A 290 0.51 -5.78 -15.38
N PHE A 291 0.08 -6.87 -14.72
CA PHE A 291 0.90 -7.62 -13.77
C PHE A 291 1.53 -8.87 -14.38
N ARG A 292 1.13 -9.28 -15.59
CA ARG A 292 1.72 -10.45 -16.26
C ARG A 292 3.15 -10.12 -16.69
N LEU A 293 4.03 -11.12 -16.73
CA LEU A 293 5.36 -11.00 -17.33
C LEU A 293 5.31 -11.01 -18.88
N GLN A 294 4.22 -10.48 -19.45
CA GLN A 294 3.97 -10.32 -20.88
C GLN A 294 3.63 -8.84 -21.12
N PRO A 295 4.65 -7.97 -21.21
CA PRO A 295 4.44 -6.54 -21.43
C PRO A 295 3.74 -6.30 -22.78
N GLN A 296 2.90 -5.27 -22.86
CA GLN A 296 2.32 -4.85 -24.15
C GLN A 296 3.37 -4.27 -25.09
N THR A 297 4.37 -3.58 -24.53
CA THR A 297 5.44 -2.93 -25.29
C THR A 297 6.79 -3.26 -24.69
N VAL A 298 7.77 -3.56 -25.55
CA VAL A 298 9.18 -3.72 -25.15
C VAL A 298 10.01 -2.67 -25.86
N ILE A 299 10.80 -1.93 -25.08
CA ILE A 299 11.69 -0.88 -25.57
C ILE A 299 13.12 -1.31 -25.26
N LEU A 300 13.87 -1.62 -26.31
CA LEU A 300 15.26 -2.00 -26.22
C LEU A 300 16.17 -0.79 -26.39
N GLY A 301 17.29 -0.80 -25.67
CA GLY A 301 18.35 0.19 -25.79
C GLY A 301 18.20 1.37 -24.84
N ARG A 302 19.33 1.78 -24.25
CA ARG A 302 19.39 2.82 -23.22
C ARG A 302 18.80 4.16 -23.64
N ARG A 303 19.04 4.60 -24.89
CA ARG A 303 18.58 5.91 -25.36
C ARG A 303 17.05 5.95 -25.48
N GLN A 304 16.46 4.95 -26.14
CA GLN A 304 15.02 4.84 -26.29
C GLN A 304 14.33 4.67 -24.93
N GLY A 305 14.88 3.82 -24.06
CA GLY A 305 14.37 3.62 -22.71
C GLY A 305 14.33 4.91 -21.87
N LEU A 306 15.41 5.69 -21.89
CA LEU A 306 15.46 6.98 -21.18
C LEU A 306 14.49 8.01 -21.75
N ASP A 307 14.29 8.04 -23.07
CA ASP A 307 13.31 8.93 -23.70
C ASP A 307 11.89 8.57 -23.28
N TYR A 308 11.54 7.29 -23.29
CA TYR A 308 10.24 6.82 -22.83
C TYR A 308 9.94 7.25 -21.38
N ILE A 309 10.87 6.98 -20.46
CA ILE A 309 10.71 7.31 -19.04
C ILE A 309 10.52 8.82 -18.84
N LYS A 310 11.27 9.66 -19.57
CA LYS A 310 11.27 11.12 -19.38
C LYS A 310 10.09 11.81 -20.05
N ASN A 311 9.75 11.39 -21.27
CA ASN A 311 8.91 12.17 -22.16
C ASN A 311 7.59 11.47 -22.52
N GLN A 312 7.56 10.13 -22.57
CA GLN A 312 6.43 9.40 -23.15
C GLN A 312 5.51 8.77 -22.08
N ASN A 313 6.05 8.33 -20.94
CA ASN A 313 5.28 7.59 -19.93
C ASN A 313 4.01 8.32 -19.45
N TRP A 314 4.10 9.65 -19.30
CA TRP A 314 3.00 10.53 -18.87
C TRP A 314 2.32 11.27 -20.02
N GLN A 315 2.76 11.05 -21.26
CA GLN A 315 2.19 11.71 -22.42
C GLN A 315 0.71 11.32 -22.60
N ASP A 316 -0.11 12.24 -23.09
CA ASP A 316 -1.52 12.02 -23.45
C ASP A 316 -2.39 11.43 -22.32
N THR A 317 -2.00 11.64 -21.05
CA THR A 317 -2.67 11.08 -19.86
C THR A 317 -4.18 11.34 -19.86
N GLU A 318 -4.63 12.49 -20.36
CA GLU A 318 -6.06 12.81 -20.45
C GLU A 318 -6.83 11.85 -21.37
N THR A 319 -6.25 11.48 -22.52
CA THR A 319 -6.89 10.60 -23.51
C THR A 319 -6.84 9.13 -23.10
N ARG A 320 -5.97 8.76 -22.14
CA ARG A 320 -5.75 7.39 -21.66
C ARG A 320 -6.58 7.01 -20.43
N LYS A 321 -7.52 7.86 -20.01
CA LYS A 321 -8.42 7.55 -18.87
C LYS A 321 -9.14 6.21 -19.09
N GLY A 322 -9.19 5.39 -18.05
CA GLY A 322 -9.84 4.07 -18.11
C GLY A 322 -9.01 2.99 -18.84
N THR A 323 -7.75 3.28 -19.16
CA THR A 323 -6.79 2.32 -19.72
C THR A 323 -5.58 2.15 -18.80
N ALA A 324 -4.86 1.05 -18.97
CA ALA A 324 -3.56 0.80 -18.37
C ALA A 324 -2.59 0.29 -19.43
N GLN A 325 -1.30 0.37 -19.12
CA GLN A 325 -0.26 -0.16 -19.99
C GLN A 325 0.86 -0.83 -19.18
N SER A 326 1.46 -1.87 -19.76
CA SER A 326 2.71 -2.46 -19.26
C SER A 326 3.81 -2.35 -20.31
N VAL A 327 4.92 -1.72 -19.92
CA VAL A 327 6.08 -1.47 -20.78
C VAL A 327 7.33 -2.01 -20.12
N LEU A 328 8.06 -2.89 -20.80
CA LEU A 328 9.38 -3.35 -20.40
C LEU A 328 10.45 -2.53 -21.11
N VAL A 329 11.32 -1.90 -20.33
CA VAL A 329 12.49 -1.19 -20.84
C VAL A 329 13.73 -2.00 -20.50
N ASP A 330 14.47 -2.44 -21.51
CA ASP A 330 15.73 -3.17 -21.32
C ASP A 330 16.87 -2.45 -22.05
N PRO A 331 17.85 -1.89 -21.32
CA PRO A 331 18.93 -1.13 -21.93
C PRO A 331 19.99 -2.00 -22.62
N VAL A 332 20.03 -3.31 -22.35
CA VAL A 332 21.14 -4.21 -22.73
C VAL A 332 20.72 -5.40 -23.58
N ALA A 333 19.47 -5.88 -23.48
CA ALA A 333 19.01 -7.01 -24.27
C ALA A 333 18.99 -6.69 -25.77
N GLU A 334 19.46 -7.64 -26.56
CA GLU A 334 19.49 -7.54 -28.03
C GLU A 334 18.13 -7.90 -28.66
N THR A 335 17.30 -8.68 -27.96
CA THR A 335 16.01 -9.17 -28.44
C THR A 335 14.92 -9.00 -27.39
N ILE A 336 13.66 -8.97 -27.86
CA ILE A 336 12.47 -8.86 -27.00
C ILE A 336 12.35 -10.10 -26.10
N GLU A 337 12.60 -11.27 -26.68
CA GLU A 337 12.54 -12.55 -25.98
C GLU A 337 13.57 -12.62 -24.86
N ALA A 338 14.80 -12.15 -25.13
CA ALA A 338 15.86 -12.10 -24.12
C ALA A 338 15.50 -11.15 -22.98
N ALA A 339 14.91 -9.99 -23.27
CA ALA A 339 14.46 -9.04 -22.24
C ALA A 339 13.40 -9.64 -21.32
N ILE A 340 12.40 -10.32 -21.89
CA ILE A 340 11.31 -10.94 -21.13
C ILE A 340 11.81 -12.12 -20.28
N ALA A 341 12.70 -12.95 -20.84
CA ALA A 341 13.21 -14.17 -20.20
C ALA A 341 14.09 -13.91 -18.96
N GLN A 342 14.48 -12.66 -18.68
CA GLN A 342 15.28 -12.31 -17.51
C GLN A 342 14.55 -12.47 -16.18
N TRP A 343 13.22 -12.50 -16.18
CA TRP A 343 12.42 -12.56 -14.97
C TRP A 343 12.02 -14.00 -14.60
N LYS A 344 12.32 -14.40 -13.37
CA LYS A 344 12.05 -15.75 -12.84
C LYS A 344 11.34 -15.69 -11.49
N VAL A 345 10.65 -16.77 -11.12
CA VAL A 345 10.03 -16.90 -9.79
C VAL A 345 11.06 -16.59 -8.71
N GLY A 346 10.67 -15.75 -7.75
CA GLY A 346 11.54 -15.32 -6.66
C GLY A 346 12.36 -14.06 -6.96
N ASP A 347 12.43 -13.61 -8.22
CA ASP A 347 13.06 -12.33 -8.54
C ASP A 347 12.32 -11.18 -7.86
N TYR A 348 13.09 -10.23 -7.34
CA TYR A 348 12.59 -9.00 -6.73
C TYR A 348 12.87 -7.79 -7.62
N ALA A 349 12.00 -6.79 -7.50
CA ALA A 349 12.19 -5.46 -8.07
C ALA A 349 11.85 -4.39 -7.03
N LEU A 350 12.60 -3.30 -7.05
CA LEU A 350 12.21 -2.10 -6.32
C LEU A 350 11.03 -1.46 -7.05
N VAL A 351 9.93 -1.23 -6.35
CA VAL A 351 8.79 -0.47 -6.88
C VAL A 351 9.05 1.00 -6.60
N VAL A 352 8.97 1.83 -7.63
CA VAL A 352 8.83 3.28 -7.50
C VAL A 352 7.42 3.64 -7.89
N HIS A 353 6.60 3.94 -6.89
CA HIS A 353 5.21 4.31 -7.06
C HIS A 353 5.09 5.82 -7.24
N LEU A 354 4.40 6.25 -8.30
CA LEU A 354 4.15 7.66 -8.60
C LEU A 354 2.67 7.85 -8.95
N PHE A 355 2.05 8.92 -8.43
CA PHE A 355 0.79 9.40 -8.97
C PHE A 355 0.72 10.91 -9.10
N GLY A 356 -0.13 11.37 -10.01
CA GLY A 356 -0.47 12.78 -10.21
C GLY A 356 -1.72 13.25 -9.47
N GLY A 357 -2.07 14.52 -9.68
CA GLY A 357 -3.33 15.10 -9.19
C GLY A 357 -4.57 14.51 -9.87
N ILE A 358 -5.72 14.71 -9.27
CA ILE A 358 -7.02 14.43 -9.91
C ILE A 358 -7.25 15.53 -10.97
N GLY A 359 -7.51 15.12 -12.22
CA GLY A 359 -7.77 16.04 -13.34
C GLY A 359 -9.24 16.07 -13.79
N GLY A 360 -9.52 16.72 -14.92
CA GLY A 360 -10.87 16.84 -15.50
C GLY A 360 -11.73 17.94 -14.88
N GLU A 361 -13.06 17.88 -15.06
CA GLU A 361 -14.00 18.92 -14.61
C GLU A 361 -14.02 19.11 -13.09
N LYS A 362 -13.64 18.07 -12.33
CA LYS A 362 -13.55 18.07 -10.86
C LYS A 362 -12.09 18.04 -10.39
N ALA A 363 -11.18 18.64 -11.16
CA ALA A 363 -9.76 18.64 -10.88
C ALA A 363 -9.42 19.23 -9.51
N GLU A 364 -8.32 18.74 -8.94
CA GLU A 364 -7.70 19.38 -7.78
C GLU A 364 -7.20 20.78 -8.13
N PRO A 365 -7.24 21.74 -7.18
CA PRO A 365 -6.63 23.04 -7.38
C PRO A 365 -5.16 22.91 -7.77
N ALA A 366 -4.76 23.58 -8.85
CA ALA A 366 -3.40 23.55 -9.39
C ALA A 366 -2.73 24.93 -9.28
N PRO A 367 -2.35 25.39 -8.06
CA PRO A 367 -1.66 26.66 -7.91
C PRO A 367 -0.37 26.65 -8.72
N PHE A 368 -0.10 27.75 -9.44
CA PHE A 368 1.03 27.89 -10.36
C PHE A 368 1.09 26.81 -11.46
N GLY A 369 -0.06 26.19 -11.80
CA GLY A 369 -0.13 25.14 -12.81
C GLY A 369 0.43 23.80 -12.36
N THR A 370 0.61 23.59 -11.05
CA THR A 370 1.14 22.35 -10.48
C THR A 370 0.19 21.73 -9.48
N VAL A 371 0.17 20.40 -9.41
CA VAL A 371 -0.59 19.61 -8.44
C VAL A 371 0.37 18.80 -7.58
N THR A 372 0.01 18.59 -6.32
CA THR A 372 0.79 17.73 -5.43
C THR A 372 0.62 16.27 -5.86
N GLY A 373 1.70 15.66 -6.34
CA GLY A 373 1.78 14.22 -6.60
C GLY A 373 2.18 13.44 -5.35
N HIS A 374 2.40 12.14 -5.55
CA HIS A 374 2.92 11.24 -4.51
C HIS A 374 4.05 10.38 -5.04
N PHE A 375 4.93 9.98 -4.11
CA PHE A 375 6.05 9.10 -4.32
C PHE A 375 6.17 8.16 -3.12
N ALA A 376 6.29 6.87 -3.39
CA ALA A 376 6.64 5.87 -2.39
C ALA A 376 7.49 4.77 -3.00
N TYR A 377 8.24 4.07 -2.14
CA TYR A 377 8.88 2.82 -2.51
C TYR A 377 7.96 1.63 -2.19
N GLY A 378 8.28 0.49 -2.78
CA GLY A 378 7.66 -0.78 -2.49
C GLY A 378 8.51 -1.91 -3.05
N ILE A 379 7.96 -3.12 -3.06
CA ILE A 379 8.63 -4.29 -3.60
C ILE A 379 7.66 -5.03 -4.52
N ALA A 380 8.17 -5.46 -5.67
CA ALA A 380 7.50 -6.45 -6.49
C ALA A 380 8.30 -7.74 -6.46
N GLN A 381 7.60 -8.86 -6.33
CA GLN A 381 8.18 -10.19 -6.45
C GLN A 381 7.51 -10.92 -7.61
N VAL A 382 8.30 -11.61 -8.42
CA VAL A 382 7.76 -12.53 -9.43
C VAL A 382 7.28 -13.78 -8.71
N ILE A 383 5.98 -14.06 -8.83
CA ILE A 383 5.33 -15.23 -8.25
C ILE A 383 4.60 -16.02 -9.34
N GLN A 384 4.29 -17.28 -9.03
CA GLN A 384 3.33 -18.05 -9.82
C GLN A 384 1.91 -17.66 -9.41
N ASP A 385 1.07 -17.35 -10.39
CA ASP A 385 -0.34 -17.03 -10.17
C ASP A 385 -1.14 -18.28 -9.80
N PRO A 386 -1.78 -18.36 -8.62
CA PRO A 386 -2.46 -19.57 -8.18
C PRO A 386 -3.69 -19.93 -9.02
N PHE A 387 -4.22 -19.01 -9.82
CA PHE A 387 -5.34 -19.30 -10.74
C PHE A 387 -4.86 -19.84 -12.09
N THR A 388 -3.80 -19.26 -12.65
CA THR A 388 -3.42 -19.50 -14.05
C THR A 388 -2.11 -20.25 -14.22
N ASN A 389 -1.34 -20.43 -13.15
CA ASN A 389 0.04 -20.94 -13.14
C ASN A 389 1.04 -20.10 -13.97
N GLU A 390 0.61 -18.98 -14.54
CA GLU A 390 1.49 -18.02 -15.21
C GLU A 390 2.30 -17.20 -14.19
N LEU A 391 3.42 -16.64 -14.64
CA LEU A 391 4.19 -15.72 -13.80
C LEU A 391 3.55 -14.33 -13.79
N LYS A 392 3.51 -13.71 -12.61
CA LYS A 392 3.06 -12.33 -12.43
C LYS A 392 3.88 -11.60 -11.36
N PHE A 393 3.82 -10.27 -11.40
CA PHE A 393 4.29 -9.45 -10.30
C PHE A 393 3.26 -9.40 -9.16
N ASN A 394 3.71 -9.78 -7.97
CA ASN A 394 3.06 -9.45 -6.72
C ASN A 394 3.67 -8.16 -6.16
N THR A 395 2.90 -7.08 -6.18
CA THR A 395 3.35 -5.73 -5.81
C THR A 395 2.83 -5.36 -4.42
N LEU A 396 3.75 -4.98 -3.54
CA LEU A 396 3.51 -4.39 -2.24
C LEU A 396 4.06 -2.98 -2.22
N TYR A 397 3.39 -2.08 -1.50
CA TYR A 397 3.84 -0.71 -1.29
C TYR A 397 4.21 -0.47 0.16
N GLU A 398 5.23 0.36 0.38
CA GLU A 398 5.54 0.95 1.68
C GLU A 398 5.16 2.43 1.65
N GLN A 399 3.91 2.70 2.01
CA GLN A 399 3.30 4.01 1.82
C GLN A 399 3.72 4.97 2.93
N VAL A 400 4.75 5.75 2.65
CA VAL A 400 5.14 6.94 3.42
C VAL A 400 4.15 8.07 3.10
N TYR A 401 2.89 7.92 3.51
CA TYR A 401 1.78 8.73 3.02
C TYR A 401 1.10 9.51 4.15
N ALA A 402 0.97 10.82 3.97
CA ALA A 402 0.37 11.68 4.98
C ALA A 402 -1.11 11.37 5.21
N HIS A 403 -1.60 11.74 6.40
CA HIS A 403 -3.03 11.70 6.72
C HIS A 403 -3.85 12.44 5.66
N ASN A 404 -4.94 11.84 5.23
CA ASN A 404 -5.73 12.26 4.09
C ASN A 404 -7.23 12.07 4.36
N PRO A 405 -8.11 12.67 3.53
CA PRO A 405 -9.56 12.58 3.75
C PRO A 405 -10.12 11.16 3.56
N ASN A 406 -9.44 10.30 2.80
CA ASN A 406 -9.89 8.93 2.51
C ASN A 406 -9.56 7.94 3.65
N GLY A 407 -8.75 8.35 4.63
CA GLY A 407 -8.31 7.46 5.71
C GLY A 407 -7.37 6.35 5.25
N ILE A 408 -6.56 6.59 4.21
CA ILE A 408 -5.42 5.72 3.88
C ILE A 408 -4.36 5.91 4.97
N VAL A 409 -3.85 4.80 5.52
CA VAL A 409 -2.95 4.78 6.67
C VAL A 409 -1.54 4.49 6.18
N ALA A 410 -0.52 5.23 6.62
CA ALA A 410 0.87 4.92 6.26
C ALA A 410 1.26 3.51 6.73
N GLY A 411 2.01 2.78 5.91
CA GLY A 411 2.47 1.42 6.23
C GLY A 411 2.59 0.54 4.99
N SER A 412 2.69 -0.77 5.22
CA SER A 412 2.74 -1.76 4.16
C SER A 412 1.35 -2.04 3.60
N HIS A 413 1.17 -1.99 2.28
CA HIS A 413 -0.09 -2.27 1.58
C HIS A 413 0.11 -3.28 0.46
N THR A 414 -0.90 -4.13 0.26
CA THR A 414 -1.07 -4.79 -1.04
C THR A 414 -1.45 -3.76 -2.11
N TRP A 415 -1.15 -4.07 -3.37
CA TRP A 415 -1.64 -3.25 -4.49
C TRP A 415 -3.17 -3.10 -4.48
N SER A 416 -3.90 -4.18 -4.21
CA SER A 416 -5.37 -4.15 -4.18
C SER A 416 -5.91 -3.25 -3.06
N ASP A 417 -5.21 -3.13 -1.94
CA ASP A 417 -5.62 -2.23 -0.86
C ASP A 417 -5.38 -0.75 -1.18
N PHE A 418 -4.18 -0.40 -1.66
CA PHE A 418 -3.83 1.00 -1.90
C PHE A 418 -4.39 1.55 -3.22
N MET A 419 -4.42 0.73 -4.26
CA MET A 419 -4.89 1.13 -5.60
C MET A 419 -6.31 0.64 -5.86
N GLY A 420 -6.53 -0.66 -5.73
CA GLY A 420 -7.75 -1.33 -6.18
C GLY A 420 -8.98 -1.17 -5.29
N ASN A 421 -8.81 -0.72 -4.05
CA ASN A 421 -9.87 -0.63 -3.06
C ASN A 421 -10.95 0.35 -3.53
N LEU A 422 -12.19 -0.12 -3.62
CA LEU A 422 -13.28 0.68 -4.15
C LEU A 422 -13.54 1.91 -3.28
N GLN A 423 -13.48 1.75 -1.96
CA GLN A 423 -13.76 2.80 -0.97
C GLN A 423 -12.70 3.92 -0.94
N ARG A 424 -11.42 3.56 -0.97
CA ARG A 424 -10.33 4.52 -0.66
C ARG A 424 -9.15 4.49 -1.63
N GLY A 425 -9.10 3.52 -2.54
CA GLY A 425 -8.00 3.34 -3.48
C GLY A 425 -7.94 4.42 -4.56
N TRP A 426 -6.78 4.54 -5.21
CA TRP A 426 -6.52 5.60 -6.19
C TRP A 426 -6.77 5.23 -7.65
N LEU A 427 -7.03 3.95 -7.96
CA LEU A 427 -7.13 3.45 -9.34
C LEU A 427 -8.14 4.23 -10.20
N GLY A 428 -9.30 4.58 -9.64
CA GLY A 428 -10.38 5.25 -10.37
C GLY A 428 -10.25 6.77 -10.47
N THR A 429 -9.32 7.39 -9.76
CA THR A 429 -9.31 8.86 -9.57
C THR A 429 -8.00 9.54 -9.96
N ARG A 430 -6.88 8.81 -10.01
CA ARG A 430 -5.56 9.38 -10.30
C ARG A 430 -4.83 8.62 -11.41
N PRO A 431 -4.09 9.32 -12.28
CA PRO A 431 -3.12 8.65 -13.14
C PRO A 431 -1.93 8.20 -12.29
N VAL A 432 -1.50 6.96 -12.50
CA VAL A 432 -0.46 6.29 -11.71
C VAL A 432 0.57 5.65 -12.62
N SER A 433 1.82 5.62 -12.16
CA SER A 433 2.91 4.87 -12.77
C SER A 433 3.66 4.12 -11.67
N ASP A 434 3.64 2.79 -11.73
CA ASP A 434 4.52 1.94 -10.94
C ASP A 434 5.71 1.53 -11.81
N LEU A 435 6.92 1.95 -11.44
CA LEU A 435 8.14 1.51 -12.11
C LEU A 435 8.74 0.35 -11.32
N LEU A 436 8.96 -0.78 -11.98
CA LEU A 436 9.61 -1.95 -11.40
C LEU A 436 11.07 -1.98 -11.84
N VAL A 437 11.98 -1.71 -10.91
CA VAL A 437 13.41 -1.61 -11.20
C VAL A 437 14.12 -2.87 -10.73
N LYS A 438 14.61 -3.67 -11.69
CA LYS A 438 15.56 -4.76 -11.43
C LYS A 438 16.96 -4.17 -11.31
N PHE A 439 17.46 -4.07 -10.09
CA PHE A 439 18.81 -3.57 -9.82
C PHE A 439 19.49 -4.53 -8.85
N GLU A 440 20.33 -5.42 -9.36
CA GLU A 440 20.82 -6.59 -8.62
C GLU A 440 21.56 -6.22 -7.33
N ALA A 441 22.31 -5.12 -7.34
CA ALA A 441 22.99 -4.59 -6.16
C ALA A 441 22.06 -4.30 -4.96
N LEU A 442 20.77 -4.07 -5.21
CA LEU A 442 19.73 -3.94 -4.19
C LEU A 442 18.84 -5.19 -4.09
N THR A 443 18.49 -5.80 -5.22
CA THR A 443 17.42 -6.80 -5.33
C THR A 443 17.88 -8.25 -5.15
N GLN A 444 19.19 -8.50 -5.09
CA GLN A 444 19.76 -9.82 -4.78
C GLN A 444 20.42 -9.82 -3.40
N ASN A 445 20.39 -10.97 -2.74
CA ASN A 445 21.11 -11.15 -1.48
C ASN A 445 22.62 -11.24 -1.74
N TYR A 446 23.39 -10.68 -0.82
CA TYR A 446 24.82 -10.94 -0.68
C TYR A 446 25.02 -12.19 0.17
N ASP A 447 26.09 -12.94 -0.08
CA ASP A 447 26.52 -14.17 0.58
C ASP A 447 28.05 -14.18 0.65
N PHE A 448 28.61 -13.56 1.69
CA PHE A 448 30.06 -13.54 1.90
C PHE A 448 30.47 -14.75 2.76
N ASP A 449 30.68 -15.89 2.13
CA ASP A 449 31.06 -17.16 2.77
C ASP A 449 30.04 -17.63 3.83
N GLY A 450 28.76 -17.69 3.45
CA GLY A 450 27.64 -18.08 4.32
C GLY A 450 27.05 -16.92 5.12
N LEU A 451 27.67 -15.74 5.09
CA LEU A 451 27.09 -14.52 5.68
C LEU A 451 26.10 -13.88 4.71
N ILE A 452 24.85 -14.31 4.80
CA ILE A 452 23.77 -13.84 3.94
C ILE A 452 23.24 -12.48 4.41
N PHE A 453 23.11 -11.53 3.49
CA PHE A 453 22.56 -10.21 3.74
C PHE A 453 21.60 -9.77 2.63
N SER A 454 20.40 -9.32 3.00
CA SER A 454 19.40 -8.81 2.05
C SER A 454 19.28 -7.29 2.12
N PRO A 455 19.69 -6.54 1.09
CA PRO A 455 19.49 -5.09 1.05
C PRO A 455 18.02 -4.70 1.02
N MET A 456 17.18 -5.53 0.40
CA MET A 456 15.75 -5.26 0.31
C MET A 456 15.07 -5.37 1.66
N GLU A 457 15.44 -6.36 2.49
CA GLU A 457 14.92 -6.44 3.84
C GLU A 457 15.36 -5.24 4.70
N GLU A 458 16.58 -4.75 4.53
CA GLU A 458 17.05 -3.56 5.23
C GLU A 458 16.30 -2.29 4.78
N LEU A 459 16.00 -2.17 3.48
CA LEU A 459 15.19 -1.07 2.97
C LEU A 459 13.77 -1.09 3.54
N LEU A 460 13.14 -2.26 3.58
CA LEU A 460 11.81 -2.42 4.16
C LEU A 460 11.79 -1.98 5.63
N LYS A 461 12.78 -2.37 6.43
CA LYS A 461 12.85 -1.99 7.85
C LYS A 461 12.94 -0.47 8.02
N GLU A 462 13.78 0.20 7.25
CA GLU A 462 13.89 1.66 7.35
C GLU A 462 12.63 2.38 6.82
N LEU A 463 11.98 1.86 5.78
CA LEU A 463 10.68 2.37 5.33
C LEU A 463 9.61 2.19 6.42
N GLN A 464 9.56 1.04 7.09
CA GLN A 464 8.63 0.76 8.20
C GLN A 464 8.85 1.70 9.40
N VAL A 465 10.10 2.01 9.72
CA VAL A 465 10.42 3.04 10.72
C VAL A 465 9.81 4.40 10.34
N MET A 466 9.86 4.78 9.05
CA MET A 466 9.31 6.04 8.58
C MET A 466 7.78 6.04 8.55
N THR A 467 7.15 4.97 8.06
CA THR A 467 5.69 4.87 7.99
C THR A 467 5.07 4.83 9.38
N ALA A 468 5.67 4.13 10.35
CA ALA A 468 5.22 4.12 11.74
C ALA A 468 5.19 5.54 12.34
N ALA A 469 6.24 6.33 12.10
CA ALA A 469 6.29 7.71 12.59
C ALA A 469 5.18 8.60 11.99
N ILE A 470 4.82 8.38 10.73
CA ILE A 470 3.71 9.10 10.07
C ILE A 470 2.35 8.62 10.58
N ALA A 471 2.16 7.30 10.73
CA ALA A 471 0.91 6.73 11.23
C ALA A 471 0.53 7.27 12.63
N LEU A 472 1.53 7.57 13.46
CA LEU A 472 1.39 8.18 14.78
C LEU A 472 1.14 9.69 14.77
N GLY A 473 1.19 10.35 13.61
CA GLY A 473 1.00 11.80 13.48
C GLY A 473 2.15 12.65 14.03
N ARG A 474 3.39 12.12 14.05
CA ARG A 474 4.57 12.80 14.60
C ARG A 474 4.95 14.04 13.75
N GLU A 475 5.13 15.19 14.43
CA GLU A 475 5.61 16.46 13.86
C GLU A 475 4.79 17.01 12.65
N ARG A 476 5.29 18.03 11.94
CA ARG A 476 4.63 18.71 10.78
C ARG A 476 4.29 17.78 9.59
N ARG A 477 4.42 16.46 9.74
CA ARG A 477 4.22 15.41 8.72
C ARG A 477 2.76 15.03 8.48
N SER A 478 1.83 15.62 9.24
CA SER A 478 0.38 15.57 8.99
C SER A 478 -0.06 16.49 7.84
N LEU A 479 0.88 17.24 7.24
CA LEU A 479 0.67 18.14 6.11
C LEU A 479 1.84 18.01 5.14
N VAL A 480 1.54 17.94 3.85
CA VAL A 480 2.56 18.06 2.80
C VAL A 480 2.96 19.52 2.69
N THR A 481 4.24 19.81 2.90
CA THR A 481 4.84 21.14 2.68
C THR A 481 6.09 20.98 1.82
N PRO A 482 6.63 22.06 1.23
CA PRO A 482 7.93 21.99 0.57
C PRO A 482 9.06 21.42 1.44
N ALA A 483 8.91 21.46 2.78
CA ALA A 483 9.87 20.93 3.76
C ALA A 483 9.45 19.57 4.37
N THR A 484 8.26 19.06 4.05
CA THR A 484 7.72 17.76 4.50
C THR A 484 7.03 17.09 3.32
N SER A 485 7.76 16.21 2.62
CA SER A 485 7.29 15.56 1.39
C SER A 485 7.60 14.07 1.41
N CYS A 486 6.62 13.27 0.98
CA CYS A 486 6.73 11.81 0.85
C CYS A 486 7.91 11.40 -0.06
N VAL A 487 8.24 12.23 -1.06
CA VAL A 487 9.42 12.04 -1.92
C VAL A 487 10.71 12.10 -1.10
N GLN A 488 10.85 13.12 -0.25
CA GLN A 488 12.06 13.33 0.53
C GLN A 488 12.23 12.21 1.56
N ASP A 489 11.17 11.89 2.30
CA ASP A 489 11.22 10.85 3.34
C ASP A 489 11.54 9.48 2.70
N SER A 490 10.84 9.08 1.64
CA SER A 490 11.10 7.80 0.97
C SER A 490 12.54 7.69 0.44
N ASN A 491 13.06 8.75 -0.21
CA ASN A 491 14.44 8.76 -0.71
C ASN A 491 15.48 8.83 0.41
N GLN A 492 15.16 9.47 1.52
CA GLN A 492 16.02 9.44 2.70
C GLN A 492 16.10 8.03 3.28
N ALA A 493 15.01 7.25 3.25
CA ALA A 493 15.02 5.84 3.68
C ALA A 493 16.03 5.04 2.86
N LEU A 494 15.93 5.12 1.52
CA LEU A 494 16.86 4.43 0.62
C LEU A 494 18.32 4.83 0.87
N TYR A 495 18.59 6.13 1.04
CA TYR A 495 19.94 6.59 1.34
C TYR A 495 20.47 6.07 2.68
N ILE A 496 19.65 6.14 3.75
CA ILE A 496 20.03 5.64 5.09
C ILE A 496 20.32 4.14 5.02
N THR A 497 19.48 3.37 4.35
CA THR A 497 19.70 1.93 4.14
C THR A 497 21.05 1.67 3.49
N ILE A 498 21.39 2.36 2.40
CA ILE A 498 22.68 2.15 1.71
C ILE A 498 23.86 2.47 2.65
N GLU A 499 23.78 3.56 3.43
CA GLU A 499 24.84 3.91 4.38
C GLU A 499 24.95 2.91 5.54
N GLN A 500 23.84 2.37 6.04
CA GLN A 500 23.84 1.32 7.06
C GLN A 500 24.46 0.03 6.53
N ILE A 501 24.13 -0.38 5.30
CA ILE A 501 24.74 -1.54 4.64
C ILE A 501 26.24 -1.35 4.52
N LYS A 502 26.69 -0.19 4.05
CA LYS A 502 28.12 0.16 3.97
C LYS A 502 28.81 0.05 5.32
N GLN A 503 28.24 0.67 6.35
CA GLN A 503 28.80 0.62 7.70
C GLN A 503 28.87 -0.81 8.22
N LYS A 504 27.83 -1.62 8.01
CA LYS A 504 27.80 -3.04 8.41
C LYS A 504 28.87 -3.85 7.69
N PHE A 505 29.04 -3.67 6.39
CA PHE A 505 30.02 -4.42 5.60
C PHE A 505 31.45 -4.03 5.99
N TYR A 506 31.73 -2.74 6.15
CA TYR A 506 33.07 -2.27 6.57
C TYR A 506 33.38 -2.50 8.05
N SER A 507 32.38 -2.77 8.90
CA SER A 507 32.60 -3.11 10.31
C SER A 507 32.60 -4.62 10.59
N THR A 508 32.36 -5.45 9.58
CA THR A 508 32.37 -6.92 9.70
C THR A 508 33.69 -7.46 9.11
N PRO A 509 34.66 -7.93 9.93
CA PRO A 509 35.99 -8.29 9.45
C PRO A 509 36.01 -9.33 8.34
N ALA A 510 35.14 -10.34 8.41
CA ALA A 510 35.05 -11.39 7.39
C ALA A 510 34.61 -10.83 6.02
N ILE A 511 33.65 -9.90 6.00
CA ILE A 511 33.19 -9.25 4.77
C ILE A 511 34.29 -8.34 4.23
N GLN A 512 34.95 -7.57 5.09
CA GLN A 512 36.07 -6.73 4.66
C GLN A 512 37.19 -7.56 4.02
N GLN A 513 37.59 -8.66 4.66
CA GLN A 513 38.58 -9.58 4.11
C GLN A 513 38.14 -10.15 2.75
N TRP A 514 36.87 -10.53 2.60
CA TRP A 514 36.33 -10.97 1.31
C TRP A 514 36.49 -9.89 0.24
N LEU A 515 36.04 -8.66 0.52
CA LEU A 515 36.10 -7.54 -0.45
C LEU A 515 37.54 -7.22 -0.87
N GLU A 516 38.51 -7.39 0.02
CA GLU A 516 39.94 -7.16 -0.27
C GLU A 516 40.57 -8.32 -1.06
N THR A 517 40.20 -9.56 -0.76
CA THR A 517 40.80 -10.77 -1.37
C THR A 517 40.10 -11.23 -2.64
N HIS A 518 38.87 -10.79 -2.89
CA HIS A 518 38.04 -11.12 -4.05
C HIS A 518 37.52 -9.86 -4.75
N PRO A 519 38.40 -8.98 -5.30
CA PRO A 519 38.00 -7.69 -5.86
C PRO A 519 37.11 -7.81 -7.11
N ASP A 520 37.28 -8.87 -7.89
CA ASP A 520 36.54 -9.11 -9.15
C ASP A 520 35.34 -10.07 -8.97
N ASP A 521 35.06 -10.50 -7.73
CA ASP A 521 33.91 -11.35 -7.46
C ASP A 521 32.59 -10.58 -7.72
N PRO A 522 31.56 -11.21 -8.32
CA PRO A 522 30.30 -10.54 -8.62
C PRO A 522 29.65 -9.84 -7.43
N GLN A 523 29.84 -10.35 -6.22
CA GLN A 523 29.29 -9.74 -5.00
C GLN A 523 30.02 -8.47 -4.62
N THR A 524 31.35 -8.45 -4.79
CA THR A 524 32.18 -7.26 -4.59
C THR A 524 31.80 -6.17 -5.59
N LEU A 525 31.64 -6.52 -6.86
CA LEU A 525 31.23 -5.58 -7.91
C LEU A 525 29.82 -5.01 -7.67
N ARG A 526 28.84 -5.85 -7.34
CA ARG A 526 27.49 -5.39 -6.97
C ARG A 526 27.52 -4.47 -5.75
N PHE A 527 28.34 -4.76 -4.75
CA PHE A 527 28.46 -3.88 -3.60
C PHE A 527 29.02 -2.50 -3.99
N GLN A 528 30.03 -2.45 -4.88
CA GLN A 528 30.54 -1.18 -5.41
C GLN A 528 29.46 -0.39 -6.16
N GLU A 529 28.59 -1.05 -6.93
CA GLU A 529 27.43 -0.40 -7.58
C GLU A 529 26.44 0.17 -6.55
N LEU A 530 26.16 -0.55 -5.46
CA LEU A 530 25.32 -0.07 -4.38
C LEU A 530 25.92 1.17 -3.70
N VAL A 531 27.23 1.18 -3.47
CA VAL A 531 27.96 2.34 -2.94
C VAL A 531 27.87 3.54 -3.89
N ALA A 532 28.05 3.31 -5.19
CA ALA A 532 27.94 4.35 -6.21
C ALA A 532 26.52 4.96 -6.25
N LEU A 533 25.48 4.13 -6.16
CA LEU A 533 24.10 4.61 -6.04
C LEU A 533 23.91 5.51 -4.80
N GLY A 534 24.44 5.12 -3.64
CA GLY A 534 24.38 5.94 -2.42
C GLY A 534 25.02 7.31 -2.61
N GLN A 535 26.17 7.37 -3.28
CA GLN A 535 26.84 8.63 -3.59
C GLN A 535 26.04 9.49 -4.56
N ASP A 536 25.45 8.90 -5.59
CA ASP A 536 24.59 9.59 -6.55
C ASP A 536 23.33 10.16 -5.91
N LEU A 537 22.69 9.39 -5.02
CA LEU A 537 21.54 9.86 -4.24
C LEU A 537 21.93 11.05 -3.37
N ARG A 538 23.05 10.98 -2.64
CA ARG A 538 23.56 12.10 -1.85
C ARG A 538 23.78 13.35 -2.70
N ASN A 539 24.45 13.20 -3.84
CA ASN A 539 24.77 14.31 -4.73
C ASN A 539 23.51 14.95 -5.35
N LYS A 540 22.47 14.16 -5.65
CA LYS A 540 21.22 14.67 -6.24
C LYS A 540 20.25 15.24 -5.20
N LEU A 541 20.24 14.71 -3.98
CA LEU A 541 19.29 15.09 -2.93
C LEU A 541 19.80 16.22 -2.01
N ALA A 542 21.12 16.33 -1.79
CA ALA A 542 21.70 17.35 -0.90
C ALA A 542 21.59 18.82 -1.41
N PRO A 543 21.76 19.15 -2.72
CA PRO A 543 21.76 20.53 -3.19
C PRO A 543 20.40 21.23 -3.20
N ARG A 544 19.29 20.50 -3.04
CA ARG A 544 17.92 21.03 -3.17
C ARG A 544 17.26 21.42 -1.82
N GLY A 545 18.06 21.72 -0.80
CA GLY A 545 17.57 22.22 0.51
C GLY A 545 17.10 21.13 1.48
N GLY A 546 17.21 19.85 1.13
CA GLY A 546 17.02 18.75 2.06
C GLY A 546 18.28 18.57 2.92
N THR A 547 18.28 19.02 4.17
CA THR A 547 19.28 18.53 5.11
C THR A 547 19.03 17.03 5.30
N LEU A 548 19.89 16.18 4.73
CA LEU A 548 19.95 14.75 5.06
C LEU A 548 20.23 14.65 6.56
N ARG A 549 19.18 14.43 7.35
CA ARG A 549 19.34 14.20 8.79
C ARG A 549 19.79 12.76 8.97
N LEU A 550 21.07 12.58 9.27
CA LEU A 550 21.56 11.31 9.80
C LEU A 550 20.75 11.01 11.07
N ALA A 551 20.09 9.85 11.10
CA ALA A 551 19.43 9.35 12.30
C ALA A 551 20.51 9.06 13.35
N GLY A 552 20.82 10.07 14.16
CA GLY A 552 21.91 10.00 15.14
C GLY A 552 22.06 11.23 16.05
N LYS A 553 21.26 12.28 15.83
CA LYS A 553 21.04 13.35 16.81
C LYS A 553 19.56 13.72 16.81
N CYS A 554 18.78 12.97 17.59
CA CYS A 554 17.49 13.39 18.13
C CYS A 554 17.71 13.76 19.59
#